data_AF-A0A1X7UR16-F1
#
_entry.id   AF-A0A1X7UR16-F1
#
_cell.length_a   1.000
_cell.length_b   1.000
_cell.length_c   1.000
_cell.angle_alpha   90.00
_cell.angle_beta   90.00
_cell.angle_gamma   90.00
#
_symmetry.space_group_name_H-M   'P 1'
#
loop_
_entity.id
_entity.type
_entity.pdbx_description
1 polymer ?
#
loop_
_entity_poly.entity_id
_entity_poly.type
_entity_poly.pdbx_seq_one_letter_code
_entity_poly.pdbx_strand_id
1 'polypeptide(L)'
;MNICTKIKSNLLLLNDDRRILDYVCPKCDNILGDPAKTSCGHWLCKGCAEELVKRNAACCVCETDLVDGDGEIQFTPDKFLREEICSLFIKCPNNKFGCGWVDTIGALSEHVSCCMHRKQECPHCNEDFAMTEYQPHVDECPKMMVTCPLKDHGCKETNEMTKEECINHVSSKDGLFDHVVMMVAALSSLPTNPLKPESLESFAIEDGVRGAIESFVTIIAELIAEITKKDSQIRILEDKVAQLETITMSFCYGNFDGSMVWKIPQFSQRMDDARTGKYTSIFSLPFSSSRNGYKMCLRLYILGDGIGKGTHMSLFFVVMKGEYDALLQWPFTHKVTFKLINQCGKRDAVQAFQPDPLSSSFQKPKSDMNVASGCPRFVSKNELMEGGFIVDDTIFIKVKLYRAYRHKMTQKHKRQIDY
;
A
#
# COMPACT_ATOMS: atom_id res chain seq x y z
N MET A 1 -19.53 -39.34 -18.99
CA MET A 1 -19.44 -38.72 -17.65
C MET A 1 -20.46 -37.60 -17.59
N ASN A 2 -21.50 -37.75 -16.78
CA ASN A 2 -22.53 -36.73 -16.57
C ASN A 2 -21.90 -35.54 -15.84
N ILE A 3 -21.41 -34.55 -16.59
CA ILE A 3 -21.11 -33.25 -16.01
C ILE A 3 -22.47 -32.58 -15.80
N CYS A 4 -23.10 -32.89 -14.67
CA CYS A 4 -24.14 -32.03 -14.10
C CYS A 4 -23.45 -30.77 -13.59
N THR A 5 -22.90 -29.98 -14.52
CA THR A 5 -22.26 -28.70 -14.21
C THR A 5 -23.35 -27.83 -13.61
N LYS A 6 -23.10 -27.34 -12.39
CA LYS A 6 -23.94 -26.33 -11.75
C LYS A 6 -23.79 -25.02 -12.53
N ILE A 7 -24.52 -24.90 -13.64
CA ILE A 7 -24.43 -23.75 -14.53
C ILE A 7 -25.29 -22.63 -13.96
N LYS A 8 -24.67 -21.48 -13.71
CA LYS A 8 -25.38 -20.29 -13.23
C LYS A 8 -26.09 -19.58 -14.37
N SER A 9 -27.31 -19.09 -14.10
CA SER A 9 -28.17 -18.43 -15.09
C SER A 9 -27.59 -17.11 -15.62
N ASN A 10 -26.71 -16.45 -14.86
CA ASN A 10 -26.02 -15.22 -15.28
C ASN A 10 -25.05 -15.41 -16.46
N LEU A 11 -24.81 -16.66 -16.88
CA LEU A 11 -24.01 -16.98 -18.06
C LEU A 11 -24.84 -17.02 -19.36
N LEU A 12 -26.18 -17.02 -19.26
CA LEU A 12 -27.10 -17.06 -20.41
C LEU A 12 -27.07 -15.74 -21.20
N LEU A 13 -27.24 -15.86 -22.51
CA LEU A 13 -27.37 -14.73 -23.44
C LEU A 13 -28.80 -14.63 -23.95
N LEU A 14 -29.72 -14.31 -23.03
CA LEU A 14 -31.13 -14.08 -23.34
C LEU A 14 -31.41 -12.58 -23.44
N ASN A 15 -32.28 -12.19 -24.39
CA ASN A 15 -32.68 -10.81 -24.61
C ASN A 15 -33.78 -10.32 -23.64
N ASP A 16 -34.34 -11.21 -22.82
CA ASP A 16 -35.44 -10.92 -21.89
C ASP A 16 -35.19 -11.59 -20.53
N ASP A 17 -34.91 -10.77 -19.51
CA ASP A 17 -34.62 -11.21 -18.14
C ASP A 17 -35.79 -12.00 -17.51
N ARG A 18 -37.04 -11.78 -17.96
CA ARG A 18 -38.21 -12.47 -17.40
C ARG A 18 -38.24 -13.95 -17.76
N ARG A 19 -37.72 -14.33 -18.93
CA ARG A 19 -37.64 -15.73 -19.39
C ARG A 19 -36.50 -16.51 -18.74
N ILE A 20 -35.51 -15.83 -18.16
CA ILE A 20 -34.37 -16.50 -17.52
C ILE A 20 -34.82 -17.27 -16.27
N LEU A 21 -35.74 -16.69 -15.49
CA LEU A 21 -36.23 -17.27 -14.24
C LEU A 21 -37.00 -18.58 -14.47
N ASP A 22 -37.65 -18.74 -15.63
CA ASP A 22 -38.39 -19.95 -15.99
C ASP A 22 -37.50 -21.19 -16.14
N TYR A 23 -36.18 -20.99 -16.36
CA TYR A 23 -35.20 -22.05 -16.55
C TYR A 23 -34.32 -22.31 -15.33
N VAL A 24 -34.58 -21.65 -14.18
CA VAL A 24 -33.77 -21.81 -12.96
C VAL A 24 -34.43 -22.81 -12.03
N CYS A 25 -33.63 -23.74 -11.51
CA CYS A 25 -34.05 -24.70 -10.50
C CYS A 25 -34.21 -24.00 -9.13
N PRO A 26 -35.41 -24.00 -8.52
CA PRO A 26 -35.66 -23.36 -7.23
C PRO A 26 -34.88 -23.95 -6.05
N LYS A 27 -34.30 -25.15 -6.19
CA LYS A 27 -33.53 -25.81 -5.12
C LYS A 27 -32.06 -25.42 -5.11
N CYS A 28 -31.44 -25.24 -6.28
CA CYS A 28 -29.98 -25.10 -6.40
C CYS A 28 -29.53 -23.80 -7.08
N ASP A 29 -30.49 -22.97 -7.50
CA ASP A 29 -30.26 -21.69 -8.18
C ASP A 29 -29.32 -21.80 -9.39
N ASN A 30 -29.41 -22.93 -10.08
CA ASN A 30 -28.71 -23.18 -11.34
C ASN A 30 -29.75 -23.42 -12.43
N ILE A 31 -29.32 -23.31 -13.69
CA ILE A 31 -30.17 -23.70 -14.83
C ILE A 31 -30.59 -25.15 -14.66
N LEU A 32 -31.86 -25.45 -14.97
CA LEU A 32 -32.44 -26.79 -14.87
C LEU A 32 -31.64 -27.80 -15.71
N GLY A 33 -30.85 -28.62 -15.03
CA GLY A 33 -30.13 -29.75 -15.61
C GLY A 33 -31.00 -31.01 -15.57
N ASP A 34 -31.30 -31.58 -16.73
CA ASP A 34 -32.27 -32.66 -16.91
C ASP A 34 -33.58 -32.36 -16.16
N PRO A 35 -34.38 -31.39 -16.64
CA PRO A 35 -35.58 -30.92 -15.95
C PRO A 35 -36.56 -32.08 -15.71
N ALA A 36 -37.02 -32.18 -14.47
CA ALA A 36 -38.02 -33.13 -14.02
C ALA A 36 -39.21 -32.36 -13.46
N LYS A 37 -40.40 -32.62 -14.02
CA LYS A 37 -41.64 -32.02 -13.56
C LYS A 37 -42.20 -32.84 -12.41
N THR A 38 -42.34 -32.19 -11.26
CA THR A 38 -43.02 -32.73 -10.07
C THR A 38 -44.51 -32.93 -10.32
N SER A 39 -45.15 -33.81 -9.55
CA SER A 39 -46.61 -34.00 -9.57
C SER A 39 -47.39 -32.73 -9.31
N CYS A 40 -46.88 -31.85 -8.44
CA CYS A 40 -47.45 -30.53 -8.19
C CYS A 40 -47.22 -29.51 -9.33
N GLY A 41 -46.52 -29.91 -10.41
CA GLY A 41 -46.37 -29.11 -11.63
C GLY A 41 -45.11 -28.25 -11.71
N HIS A 42 -44.30 -28.15 -10.65
CA HIS A 42 -43.05 -27.39 -10.63
C HIS A 42 -41.88 -28.18 -11.26
N TRP A 43 -40.94 -27.48 -11.88
CA TRP A 43 -39.73 -28.08 -12.44
C TRP A 43 -38.53 -28.01 -11.47
N LEU A 44 -37.76 -29.10 -11.41
CA LEU A 44 -36.51 -29.21 -10.67
C LEU A 44 -35.47 -29.94 -11.53
N CYS A 45 -34.17 -29.75 -11.25
CA CYS A 45 -33.17 -30.65 -11.83
C CYS A 45 -33.46 -32.09 -11.37
N LYS A 46 -33.28 -33.09 -12.23
CA LYS A 46 -33.48 -34.51 -11.87
C LYS A 46 -32.78 -34.89 -10.56
N GLY A 47 -31.50 -34.57 -10.42
CA GLY A 47 -30.75 -34.86 -9.19
C GLY A 47 -31.26 -34.09 -7.95
N CYS A 48 -31.78 -32.88 -8.14
CA CYS A 48 -32.40 -32.09 -7.07
C CYS A 48 -33.71 -32.73 -6.60
N ALA A 49 -34.54 -33.20 -7.53
CA ALA A 49 -35.78 -33.91 -7.26
C ALA A 49 -35.54 -35.25 -6.54
N GLU A 50 -34.58 -36.05 -7.04
CA GLU A 50 -34.19 -37.34 -6.44
C GLU A 50 -33.71 -37.17 -4.98
N GLU A 51 -32.94 -36.13 -4.70
CA GLU A 51 -32.46 -35.85 -3.33
C GLU A 51 -33.59 -35.40 -2.39
N LEU A 52 -34.62 -34.69 -2.89
CA LEU A 52 -35.79 -34.34 -2.06
C LEU A 52 -36.57 -35.59 -1.68
N VAL A 53 -36.79 -36.51 -2.63
CA VAL A 53 -37.45 -37.79 -2.34
C VAL A 53 -36.64 -38.66 -1.40
N LYS A 54 -35.33 -38.77 -1.60
CA LYS A 54 -34.45 -39.51 -0.67
C LYS A 54 -34.52 -39.01 0.78
N ARG A 55 -34.83 -37.72 0.97
CA ARG A 55 -34.98 -37.09 2.29
C ARG A 55 -36.43 -37.04 2.78
N ASN A 56 -37.37 -37.62 2.04
CA ASN A 56 -38.80 -37.56 2.30
C ASN A 56 -39.30 -36.11 2.50
N ALA A 57 -38.77 -35.19 1.69
CA ALA A 57 -39.04 -33.76 1.76
C ALA A 57 -40.09 -33.34 0.74
N ALA A 58 -40.93 -32.38 1.12
CA ALA A 58 -41.94 -31.78 0.26
C ALA A 58 -41.34 -30.89 -0.84
N CYS A 59 -42.19 -30.48 -1.79
CA CYS A 59 -41.83 -29.53 -2.84
C CYS A 59 -41.29 -28.22 -2.26
N CYS A 60 -40.10 -27.79 -2.67
CA CYS A 60 -39.49 -26.54 -2.21
C CYS A 60 -40.18 -25.26 -2.72
N VAL A 61 -41.24 -25.38 -3.54
CA VAL A 61 -41.99 -24.24 -4.08
C VAL A 61 -43.39 -24.12 -3.48
N CYS A 62 -44.08 -25.23 -3.26
CA CYS A 62 -45.48 -25.25 -2.83
C CYS A 62 -45.77 -26.18 -1.64
N GLU A 63 -44.74 -26.82 -1.08
CA GLU A 63 -44.82 -27.67 0.11
C GLU A 63 -45.72 -28.92 -0.03
N THR A 64 -46.15 -29.25 -1.26
CA THR A 64 -46.83 -30.52 -1.54
C THR A 64 -45.87 -31.69 -1.44
N ASP A 65 -46.28 -32.77 -0.78
CA ASP A 65 -45.51 -34.01 -0.71
C ASP A 65 -45.26 -34.60 -2.10
N LEU A 66 -44.02 -35.02 -2.33
CA LEU A 66 -43.54 -35.51 -3.64
C LEU A 66 -43.57 -37.05 -3.75
N VAL A 67 -44.08 -37.72 -2.72
CA VAL A 67 -44.23 -39.17 -2.59
C VAL A 67 -45.71 -39.49 -2.37
N ASP A 68 -46.21 -40.55 -2.99
CA ASP A 68 -47.54 -41.08 -2.69
C ASP A 68 -47.50 -42.10 -1.53
N GLY A 69 -48.68 -42.54 -1.09
CA GLY A 69 -48.83 -43.47 0.04
C GLY A 69 -48.16 -44.84 -0.15
N ASP A 70 -47.72 -45.17 -1.37
CA ASP A 70 -47.02 -46.40 -1.73
C ASP A 70 -45.50 -46.20 -1.90
N GLY A 71 -45.00 -44.96 -1.75
CA GLY A 71 -43.57 -44.62 -1.84
C GLY A 71 -43.02 -44.54 -3.26
N GLU A 72 -43.89 -44.47 -4.28
CA GLU A 72 -43.50 -44.35 -5.68
C GLU A 72 -43.15 -42.90 -6.06
N ILE A 73 -42.23 -42.77 -7.01
CA ILE A 73 -41.58 -41.50 -7.37
C ILE A 73 -42.44 -40.74 -8.38
N GLN A 74 -42.95 -39.56 -8.04
CA GLN A 74 -43.76 -38.73 -8.96
C GLN A 74 -42.98 -37.60 -9.63
N PHE A 75 -41.96 -37.94 -10.43
CA PHE A 75 -41.36 -36.98 -11.35
C PHE A 75 -41.36 -37.49 -12.78
N THR A 76 -41.79 -36.64 -13.71
CA THR A 76 -41.73 -36.92 -15.14
C THR A 76 -40.59 -36.11 -15.76
N PRO A 77 -39.58 -36.75 -16.39
CA PRO A 77 -38.57 -36.04 -17.17
C PRO A 77 -39.22 -35.24 -18.30
N ASP A 78 -38.90 -33.95 -18.38
CA ASP A 78 -39.45 -33.05 -19.39
C ASP A 78 -38.49 -32.92 -20.56
N LYS A 79 -38.68 -33.79 -21.56
CA LYS A 79 -37.80 -33.81 -22.75
C LYS A 79 -37.90 -32.53 -23.58
N PHE A 80 -39.09 -31.94 -23.67
CA PHE A 80 -39.31 -30.73 -24.45
C PHE A 80 -38.60 -29.53 -23.82
N LEU A 81 -38.79 -29.34 -22.51
CA LEU A 81 -38.09 -28.28 -21.77
C LEU A 81 -36.57 -28.48 -21.80
N ARG A 82 -36.10 -29.73 -21.76
CA ARG A 82 -34.68 -30.05 -21.91
C ARG A 82 -34.13 -29.62 -23.28
N GLU A 83 -34.85 -29.90 -24.36
CA GLU A 83 -34.46 -29.48 -25.72
C GLU A 83 -34.45 -27.95 -25.86
N GLU A 84 -35.46 -27.28 -25.31
CA GLU A 84 -35.54 -25.81 -25.28
C GLU A 84 -34.35 -25.21 -24.53
N ILE A 85 -34.06 -25.68 -23.30
CA ILE A 85 -32.90 -25.22 -22.51
C ILE A 85 -31.59 -25.49 -23.26
N CYS A 86 -31.41 -26.67 -23.84
CA CYS A 86 -30.20 -27.02 -24.60
C CYS A 86 -29.97 -26.10 -25.80
N SER A 87 -31.01 -25.50 -26.38
CA SER A 87 -30.92 -24.56 -27.51
C SER A 87 -30.51 -23.14 -27.12
N LEU A 88 -30.51 -22.80 -25.84
CA LEU A 88 -30.16 -21.47 -25.35
C LEU A 88 -28.66 -21.20 -25.48
N PHE A 89 -28.30 -19.97 -25.86
CA PHE A 89 -26.90 -19.54 -25.92
C PHE A 89 -26.34 -19.19 -24.54
N ILE A 90 -25.10 -19.61 -24.29
CA ILE A 90 -24.40 -19.44 -23.02
C ILE A 90 -22.93 -19.09 -23.23
N LYS A 91 -22.38 -18.26 -22.33
CA LYS A 91 -20.93 -18.05 -22.21
C LYS A 91 -20.28 -19.21 -21.47
N CYS A 92 -19.06 -19.59 -21.88
CA CYS A 92 -18.27 -20.55 -21.12
C CYS A 92 -18.15 -20.13 -19.63
N PRO A 93 -18.28 -21.05 -18.66
CA PRO A 93 -18.04 -20.75 -17.23
C PRO A 93 -16.64 -20.16 -16.96
N ASN A 94 -15.68 -20.43 -17.86
CA ASN A 94 -14.33 -19.88 -17.83
C ASN A 94 -14.20 -18.55 -18.58
N ASN A 95 -15.30 -17.89 -18.98
CA ASN A 95 -15.26 -16.60 -19.67
C ASN A 95 -14.59 -15.49 -18.84
N LYS A 96 -14.75 -15.52 -17.51
CA LYS A 96 -14.00 -14.65 -16.59
C LYS A 96 -12.48 -14.86 -16.63
N PHE A 97 -12.03 -15.99 -17.16
CA PHE A 97 -10.61 -16.34 -17.31
C PHE A 97 -10.14 -16.21 -18.77
N GLY A 98 -10.89 -15.53 -19.63
CA GLY A 98 -10.49 -15.25 -21.02
C GLY A 98 -11.09 -16.19 -22.07
N CYS A 99 -11.90 -17.17 -21.67
CA CYS A 99 -12.58 -18.02 -22.65
C CYS A 99 -13.72 -17.27 -23.36
N GLY A 100 -13.48 -16.82 -24.59
CA GLY A 100 -14.49 -16.17 -25.43
C GLY A 100 -15.52 -17.10 -26.07
N TRP A 101 -15.57 -18.38 -25.67
CA TRP A 101 -16.50 -19.34 -26.27
C TRP A 101 -17.95 -19.02 -25.89
N VAL A 102 -18.80 -18.98 -26.91
CA VAL A 102 -20.23 -18.73 -26.83
C VAL A 102 -20.93 -19.63 -27.83
N ASP A 103 -21.80 -20.51 -27.35
CA ASP A 103 -22.64 -21.39 -28.18
C ASP A 103 -23.84 -21.86 -27.34
N THR A 104 -24.60 -22.82 -27.85
CA THR A 104 -25.72 -23.47 -27.18
C THR A 104 -25.30 -24.26 -25.93
N ILE A 105 -26.17 -24.35 -24.91
CA ILE A 105 -25.94 -25.17 -23.71
C ILE A 105 -25.64 -26.62 -24.08
N GLY A 106 -26.31 -27.16 -25.12
CA GLY A 106 -26.07 -28.52 -25.61
C GLY A 106 -24.62 -28.79 -26.03
N ALA A 107 -23.92 -27.78 -26.58
CA ALA A 107 -22.52 -27.89 -27.00
C ALA A 107 -21.51 -27.65 -25.86
N LEU A 108 -21.96 -27.16 -24.69
CA LEU A 108 -21.08 -26.74 -23.60
C LEU A 108 -20.24 -27.88 -23.03
N SER A 109 -20.80 -29.08 -22.88
CA SER A 109 -20.06 -30.21 -22.29
C SER A 109 -18.85 -30.62 -23.13
N GLU A 110 -18.99 -30.59 -24.46
CA GLU A 110 -17.90 -30.89 -25.38
C GLU A 110 -16.83 -29.80 -25.26
N HIS A 111 -17.23 -28.52 -25.28
CA HIS A 111 -16.30 -27.41 -25.12
C HIS A 111 -15.54 -27.45 -23.78
N VAL A 112 -16.23 -27.57 -22.64
CA VAL A 112 -15.59 -27.53 -21.30
C VAL A 112 -14.58 -28.66 -21.14
N SER A 113 -14.79 -29.80 -21.79
CA SER A 113 -13.85 -30.92 -21.77
C SER A 113 -12.50 -30.60 -22.44
N CYS A 114 -12.50 -29.72 -23.45
CA CYS A 114 -11.30 -29.29 -24.21
C CYS A 114 -10.95 -27.80 -24.03
N CYS A 115 -11.61 -27.12 -23.09
CA CYS A 115 -11.43 -25.68 -22.87
C CYS A 115 -10.02 -25.39 -22.38
N MET A 116 -9.24 -24.63 -23.16
CA MET A 116 -7.86 -24.26 -22.79
C MET A 116 -7.78 -23.36 -21.55
N HIS A 117 -8.90 -22.75 -21.15
CA HIS A 117 -9.01 -21.92 -19.95
C HIS A 117 -9.62 -22.69 -18.75
N ARG A 118 -9.63 -24.03 -18.82
CA ARG A 118 -10.05 -24.88 -17.69
C ARG A 118 -9.08 -24.70 -16.52
N LYS A 119 -9.64 -24.75 -15.30
CA LYS A 119 -8.87 -24.73 -14.06
C LYS A 119 -8.62 -26.13 -13.52
N GLN A 120 -7.49 -26.29 -12.84
CA GLN A 120 -7.10 -27.49 -12.10
C GLN A 120 -6.76 -27.11 -10.66
N GLU A 121 -7.34 -27.85 -9.72
CA GLU A 121 -7.10 -27.69 -8.28
C GLU A 121 -5.76 -28.33 -7.90
N CYS A 122 -4.92 -27.60 -7.18
CA CYS A 122 -3.63 -28.10 -6.72
C CYS A 122 -3.82 -29.00 -5.47
N PRO A 123 -3.32 -30.26 -5.47
CA PRO A 123 -3.50 -31.18 -4.34
C PRO A 123 -2.71 -30.79 -3.08
N HIS A 124 -1.82 -29.82 -3.17
CA HIS A 124 -0.98 -29.37 -2.04
C HIS A 124 -1.55 -28.14 -1.33
N CYS A 125 -2.18 -27.21 -2.07
CA CYS A 125 -2.73 -25.98 -1.49
C CYS A 125 -4.25 -25.82 -1.60
N ASN A 126 -4.93 -26.70 -2.35
CA ASN A 126 -6.37 -26.67 -2.65
C ASN A 126 -6.85 -25.38 -3.32
N GLU A 127 -5.97 -24.72 -4.09
CA GLU A 127 -6.32 -23.55 -4.90
C GLU A 127 -6.43 -23.92 -6.39
N ASP A 128 -7.28 -23.19 -7.12
CA ASP A 128 -7.59 -23.45 -8.54
C ASP A 128 -6.75 -22.59 -9.50
N PHE A 129 -5.90 -23.24 -10.29
CA PHE A 129 -5.00 -22.60 -11.27
C PHE A 129 -5.45 -22.85 -12.71
N ALA A 130 -5.20 -21.91 -13.61
CA ALA A 130 -5.37 -22.16 -15.04
C ALA A 130 -4.39 -23.25 -15.51
N MET A 131 -4.75 -24.06 -16.50
CA MET A 131 -3.87 -25.12 -17.03
C MET A 131 -2.46 -24.65 -17.41
N THR A 132 -2.32 -23.42 -17.91
CA THR A 132 -1.02 -22.82 -18.27
C THR A 132 -0.16 -22.48 -17.05
N GLU A 133 -0.78 -22.20 -15.91
CA GLU A 133 -0.13 -21.78 -14.67
C GLU A 133 0.01 -22.94 -13.68
N TYR A 134 -0.72 -24.03 -13.91
CA TYR A 134 -0.78 -25.18 -13.01
C TYR A 134 0.58 -25.83 -12.80
N GLN A 135 1.30 -26.20 -13.88
CA GLN A 135 2.59 -26.86 -13.75
C GLN A 135 3.65 -25.95 -13.09
N PRO A 136 3.84 -24.69 -13.53
CA PRO A 136 4.73 -23.76 -12.83
C PRO A 136 4.38 -23.58 -11.35
N HIS A 137 3.08 -23.49 -11.02
CA HIS A 137 2.65 -23.40 -9.62
C HIS A 137 3.02 -24.66 -8.83
N VAL A 138 2.71 -25.86 -9.34
CA VAL A 138 2.98 -27.11 -8.62
C VAL A 138 4.47 -27.22 -8.30
N ASP A 139 5.35 -26.95 -9.27
CA ASP A 139 6.80 -26.99 -9.07
C ASP A 139 7.29 -26.00 -7.98
N GLU A 140 6.55 -24.90 -7.77
CA GLU A 140 6.86 -23.84 -6.81
C GLU A 140 5.92 -23.78 -5.59
N CYS A 141 5.03 -24.75 -5.40
CA CYS A 141 3.96 -24.65 -4.41
C CYS A 141 4.53 -24.59 -2.97
N PRO A 142 4.25 -23.52 -2.19
CA PRO A 142 4.80 -23.36 -0.83
C PRO A 142 4.37 -24.47 0.13
N LYS A 143 3.16 -25.03 -0.08
CA LYS A 143 2.56 -26.09 0.73
C LYS A 143 2.92 -27.51 0.27
N MET A 144 3.77 -27.66 -0.75
CA MET A 144 4.26 -28.96 -1.16
C MET A 144 5.12 -29.57 -0.04
N MET A 145 4.89 -30.85 0.29
CA MET A 145 5.70 -31.58 1.25
C MET A 145 7.04 -31.95 0.63
N VAL A 146 8.13 -31.59 1.29
CA VAL A 146 9.52 -31.84 0.88
C VAL A 146 10.35 -32.27 2.10
N THR A 147 11.50 -32.89 1.84
CA THR A 147 12.55 -33.10 2.84
C THR A 147 13.70 -32.13 2.59
N CYS A 148 14.50 -31.84 3.63
CA CYS A 148 15.71 -31.06 3.45
C CYS A 148 16.64 -31.73 2.41
N PRO A 149 17.14 -31.02 1.38
CA PRO A 149 18.02 -31.59 0.36
C PRO A 149 19.34 -32.16 0.92
N LEU A 150 19.75 -31.72 2.11
CA LEU A 150 20.95 -32.18 2.80
C LEU A 150 20.66 -33.18 3.92
N LYS A 151 19.43 -33.75 3.98
CA LYS A 151 19.05 -34.81 4.92
C LYS A 151 20.05 -35.97 4.91
N ASP A 152 20.38 -36.48 3.73
CA ASP A 152 21.29 -37.62 3.55
C ASP A 152 22.77 -37.25 3.79
N HIS A 153 23.06 -35.96 3.95
CA HIS A 153 24.39 -35.43 4.26
C HIS A 153 24.55 -35.03 5.73
N GLY A 154 23.57 -35.35 6.58
CA GLY A 154 23.65 -35.22 8.05
C GLY A 154 22.84 -34.07 8.64
N CYS A 155 21.88 -33.51 7.90
CA CYS A 155 21.07 -32.41 8.41
C CYS A 155 20.20 -32.95 9.55
N LYS A 156 20.15 -32.22 10.68
CA LYS A 156 19.40 -32.64 11.87
C LYS A 156 17.89 -32.68 11.61
N GLU A 157 17.41 -31.88 10.66
CA GLU A 157 16.01 -31.84 10.28
C GLU A 157 15.71 -32.90 9.23
N THR A 158 15.13 -34.01 9.67
CA THR A 158 14.92 -35.23 8.86
C THR A 158 13.45 -35.48 8.52
N ASN A 159 12.54 -34.72 9.14
CA ASN A 159 11.11 -34.83 8.92
C ASN A 159 10.70 -34.22 7.57
N GLU A 160 9.57 -34.69 7.04
CA GLU A 160 8.90 -34.00 5.94
C GLU A 160 8.31 -32.69 6.46
N MET A 161 8.44 -31.63 5.68
CA MET A 161 7.94 -30.29 5.99
C MET A 161 7.41 -29.63 4.73
N THR A 162 6.69 -28.54 4.85
CA THR A 162 6.30 -27.75 3.67
C THR A 162 7.51 -27.09 3.03
N LYS A 163 7.46 -26.82 1.72
CA LYS A 163 8.53 -26.14 0.99
C LYS A 163 8.87 -24.78 1.63
N GLU A 164 7.86 -24.07 2.12
CA GLU A 164 8.02 -22.82 2.87
C GLU A 164 8.81 -23.00 4.18
N GLU A 165 8.46 -24.01 4.98
CA GLU A 165 9.22 -24.36 6.19
C GLU A 165 10.66 -24.76 5.87
N CYS A 166 10.89 -25.47 4.76
CA CYS A 166 12.22 -25.83 4.30
C CYS A 166 13.06 -24.60 3.93
N ILE A 167 12.47 -23.61 3.25
CA ILE A 167 13.15 -22.36 2.90
C ILE A 167 13.53 -21.59 4.17
N ASN A 168 12.62 -21.49 5.14
CA ASN A 168 12.86 -20.82 6.41
C ASN A 168 13.94 -21.53 7.24
N HIS A 169 13.93 -22.85 7.27
CA HIS A 169 14.96 -23.67 7.89
C HIS A 169 16.35 -23.38 7.31
N VAL A 170 16.51 -23.45 5.98
CA VAL A 170 17.80 -23.22 5.29
C VAL A 170 18.25 -21.76 5.38
N SER A 171 17.31 -20.82 5.31
CA SER A 171 17.60 -19.37 5.28
C SER A 171 17.77 -18.75 6.68
N SER A 172 17.53 -19.52 7.74
CA SER A 172 17.83 -19.08 9.11
C SER A 172 19.34 -18.88 9.30
N LYS A 173 19.75 -18.00 10.23
CA LYS A 173 21.16 -17.70 10.47
C LYS A 173 21.99 -18.94 10.81
N ASP A 174 21.44 -19.81 11.64
CA ASP A 174 22.10 -21.06 12.07
C ASP A 174 22.01 -22.13 10.97
N GLY A 175 20.86 -22.23 10.29
CA GLY A 175 20.67 -23.14 9.17
C GLY A 175 21.60 -22.84 8.00
N LEU A 176 21.76 -21.58 7.59
CA LEU A 176 22.64 -21.22 6.48
C LEU A 176 24.08 -21.62 6.76
N PHE A 177 24.57 -21.34 7.98
CA PHE A 177 25.93 -21.69 8.37
C PHE A 177 26.15 -23.21 8.39
N ASP A 178 25.25 -23.95 9.05
CA ASP A 178 25.36 -25.41 9.15
C ASP A 178 25.31 -26.07 7.76
N HIS A 179 24.40 -25.65 6.88
CA HIS A 179 24.27 -26.22 5.54
C HIS A 179 25.48 -25.91 4.64
N VAL A 180 26.07 -24.71 4.74
CA VAL A 180 27.29 -24.39 3.97
C VAL A 180 28.46 -25.28 4.42
N VAL A 181 28.63 -25.49 5.72
CA VAL A 181 29.66 -26.40 6.25
C VAL A 181 29.42 -27.83 5.76
N MET A 182 28.18 -28.28 5.72
CA MET A 182 27.80 -29.59 5.23
C MET A 182 28.04 -29.77 3.72
N MET A 183 27.78 -28.76 2.90
CA MET A 183 28.09 -28.78 1.47
C MET A 183 29.60 -28.90 1.23
N VAL A 184 30.41 -28.16 2.00
CA VAL A 184 31.88 -28.25 1.95
C VAL A 184 32.36 -29.65 2.36
N ALA A 185 31.77 -30.24 3.41
CA ALA A 185 32.09 -31.58 3.86
C ALA A 185 31.71 -32.66 2.83
N ALA A 186 30.53 -32.53 2.21
CA ALA A 186 30.07 -33.44 1.15
C ALA A 186 31.01 -33.41 -0.07
N LEU A 187 31.42 -32.22 -0.52
CA LEU A 187 32.42 -32.05 -1.59
C LEU A 187 33.78 -32.66 -1.22
N SER A 188 34.14 -32.64 0.07
CA SER A 188 35.41 -33.18 0.57
C SER A 188 35.41 -34.72 0.72
N SER A 189 34.23 -35.36 0.67
CA SER A 189 34.05 -36.79 0.95
C SER A 189 33.91 -37.67 -0.30
N LEU A 190 34.02 -37.09 -1.50
CA LEU A 190 34.00 -37.84 -2.76
C LEU A 190 35.22 -38.78 -2.83
N PRO A 191 35.04 -40.07 -3.21
CA PRO A 191 36.09 -41.07 -3.10
C PRO A 191 37.24 -40.82 -4.08
N THR A 192 38.42 -40.57 -3.53
CA THR A 192 39.71 -40.66 -4.22
C THR A 192 40.15 -42.13 -4.27
N ASN A 193 39.86 -42.86 -5.35
CA ASN A 193 40.58 -44.08 -5.68
C ASN A 193 40.78 -44.21 -7.21
N PRO A 194 41.90 -44.82 -7.67
CA PRO A 194 42.53 -44.50 -8.95
C PRO A 194 41.88 -45.23 -10.13
N LEU A 195 41.48 -44.49 -11.18
CA LEU A 195 41.15 -45.04 -12.49
C LEU A 195 42.31 -44.79 -13.47
N LYS A 196 43.32 -45.69 -13.43
CA LYS A 196 44.39 -45.90 -14.42
C LYS A 196 45.41 -44.75 -14.68
N PRO A 197 46.71 -45.07 -14.91
CA PRO A 197 47.81 -44.10 -14.93
C PRO A 197 47.90 -43.20 -16.19
N GLU A 198 46.91 -43.24 -17.08
CA GLU A 198 46.79 -42.30 -18.21
C GLU A 198 45.86 -41.11 -17.88
N SER A 199 45.38 -41.00 -16.63
CA SER A 199 44.52 -39.89 -16.19
C SER A 199 45.02 -39.19 -14.91
N LEU A 200 46.28 -39.42 -14.55
CA LEU A 200 46.86 -39.09 -13.24
C LEU A 200 48.08 -38.13 -13.33
N GLU A 201 47.99 -37.12 -14.19
CA GLU A 201 48.90 -35.96 -14.19
C GLU A 201 48.28 -34.66 -13.63
N SER A 202 47.02 -34.65 -13.15
CA SER A 202 46.43 -33.42 -12.60
C SER A 202 45.41 -33.67 -11.51
N PHE A 203 45.83 -33.56 -10.25
CA PHE A 203 44.94 -33.15 -9.16
C PHE A 203 45.76 -32.38 -8.12
N ALA A 204 46.43 -31.33 -8.58
CA ALA A 204 46.53 -30.14 -7.76
C ALA A 204 45.10 -29.73 -7.44
N ILE A 205 44.81 -29.23 -6.23
CA ILE A 205 43.68 -28.31 -6.11
C ILE A 205 44.04 -27.20 -7.09
N GLU A 206 43.48 -27.23 -8.30
CA GLU A 206 43.78 -26.26 -9.33
C GLU A 206 43.68 -24.90 -8.65
N ASP A 207 44.70 -24.06 -8.83
CA ASP A 207 44.69 -22.68 -8.32
C ASP A 207 43.35 -21.97 -8.62
N GLY A 208 42.62 -22.44 -9.63
CA GLY A 208 41.24 -22.08 -9.95
C GLY A 208 40.20 -22.28 -8.84
N VAL A 209 40.20 -23.36 -8.05
CA VAL A 209 39.17 -23.59 -7.00
C VAL A 209 39.40 -22.68 -5.80
N ARG A 210 40.66 -22.53 -5.37
CA ARG A 210 41.04 -21.57 -4.31
C ARG A 210 40.82 -20.14 -4.77
N GLY A 211 41.20 -19.82 -6.01
CA GLY A 211 40.93 -18.52 -6.62
C GLY A 211 39.43 -18.22 -6.76
N ALA A 212 38.61 -19.24 -7.05
CA ALA A 212 37.15 -19.09 -7.07
C ALA A 212 36.60 -18.76 -5.67
N ILE A 213 37.07 -19.43 -4.61
CA ILE A 213 36.66 -19.14 -3.23
C ILE A 213 37.08 -17.72 -2.81
N GLU A 214 38.31 -17.31 -3.09
CA GLU A 214 38.80 -15.94 -2.78
C GLU A 214 38.03 -14.88 -3.56
N SER A 215 37.68 -15.16 -4.82
CA SER A 215 36.81 -14.33 -5.65
C SER A 215 35.40 -14.22 -5.05
N PHE A 216 34.79 -15.33 -4.62
CA PHE A 216 33.48 -15.31 -3.98
C PHE A 216 33.48 -14.53 -2.66
N VAL A 217 34.52 -14.67 -1.83
CA VAL A 217 34.65 -13.89 -0.58
C VAL A 217 34.73 -12.39 -0.89
N THR A 218 35.44 -12.01 -1.95
CA THR A 218 35.55 -10.61 -2.40
C THR A 218 34.20 -10.08 -2.87
N ILE A 219 33.48 -10.83 -3.71
CA ILE A 219 32.14 -10.49 -4.20
C ILE A 219 31.16 -10.35 -3.02
N ILE A 220 31.22 -11.25 -2.04
CA ILE A 220 30.38 -11.18 -0.84
C ILE A 220 30.68 -9.91 -0.03
N ALA A 221 31.95 -9.56 0.15
CA ALA A 221 32.33 -8.32 0.84
C ALA A 221 31.82 -7.06 0.12
N GLU A 222 31.90 -7.04 -1.22
CA GLU A 222 31.33 -5.98 -2.05
C GLU A 222 29.81 -5.88 -1.94
N LEU A 223 29.11 -7.02 -1.98
CA LEU A 223 27.66 -7.10 -1.80
C LEU A 223 27.24 -6.62 -0.40
N ILE A 224 27.98 -6.95 0.66
CA ILE A 224 27.72 -6.47 2.02
C ILE A 224 27.88 -4.94 2.08
N ALA A 225 28.92 -4.39 1.44
CA ALA A 225 29.11 -2.95 1.37
C ALA A 225 27.96 -2.25 0.61
N GLU A 226 27.50 -2.86 -0.50
CA GLU A 226 26.32 -2.39 -1.24
C GLU A 226 25.03 -2.43 -0.41
N ILE A 227 24.79 -3.52 0.33
CA ILE A 227 23.62 -3.66 1.22
C ILE A 227 23.66 -2.58 2.29
N THR A 228 24.81 -2.41 2.96
CA THR A 228 24.99 -1.39 3.99
C THR A 228 24.74 0.03 3.45
N LYS A 229 25.18 0.29 2.21
CA LYS A 229 24.90 1.55 1.51
C LYS A 229 23.41 1.71 1.22
N LYS A 230 22.72 0.68 0.73
CA LYS A 230 21.27 0.70 0.48
C LYS A 230 20.47 0.91 1.78
N ASP A 231 20.86 0.27 2.88
CA ASP A 231 20.24 0.48 4.20
C ASP A 231 20.35 1.95 4.66
N SER A 232 21.51 2.58 4.43
CA SER A 232 21.67 4.01 4.73
C SER A 232 20.75 4.89 3.87
N GLN A 233 20.51 4.53 2.61
CA GLN A 233 19.58 5.24 1.73
C GLN A 233 18.12 5.02 2.13
N ILE A 234 17.75 3.81 2.56
CA ILE A 234 16.41 3.49 3.08
C ILE A 234 16.11 4.36 4.28
N ARG A 235 17.01 4.48 5.26
CA ARG A 235 16.81 5.35 6.43
C ARG A 235 16.55 6.81 6.06
N ILE A 236 17.28 7.32 5.06
CA ILE A 236 17.06 8.69 4.55
C ILE A 236 15.67 8.80 3.90
N LEU A 237 15.24 7.79 3.16
CA LEU A 237 13.91 7.76 2.54
C LEU A 237 12.80 7.67 3.59
N GLU A 238 12.97 6.85 4.63
CA GLU A 238 12.03 6.75 5.76
C GLU A 238 11.85 8.09 6.47
N ASP A 239 12.96 8.81 6.74
CA ASP A 239 12.90 10.15 7.33
C ASP A 239 12.16 11.15 6.40
N LYS A 240 12.42 11.09 5.08
CA LYS A 240 11.68 11.90 4.10
C LYS A 240 10.19 11.56 4.07
N VAL A 241 9.82 10.29 4.16
CA VAL A 241 8.42 9.85 4.20
C VAL A 241 7.74 10.38 5.46
N ALA A 242 8.35 10.25 6.63
CA ALA A 242 7.82 10.80 7.88
C ALA A 242 7.64 12.33 7.82
N GLN A 243 8.59 13.04 7.19
CA GLN A 243 8.45 14.48 6.94
C GLN A 243 7.27 14.80 6.00
N LEU A 244 7.11 14.04 4.92
CA LEU A 244 5.99 14.20 3.98
C LEU A 244 4.64 13.88 4.62
N GLU A 245 4.56 12.86 5.47
CA GLU A 245 3.37 12.54 6.26
C GLU A 245 3.01 13.68 7.21
N THR A 246 4.00 14.27 7.88
CA THR A 246 3.80 15.45 8.74
C THR A 246 3.28 16.65 7.93
N ILE A 247 3.84 16.88 6.74
CA ILE A 247 3.36 17.92 5.81
C ILE A 247 1.92 17.65 5.38
N THR A 248 1.62 16.40 5.00
CA THR A 248 0.30 15.99 4.54
C THR A 248 -0.73 16.11 5.66
N MET A 249 -0.39 15.70 6.88
CA MET A 249 -1.23 15.85 8.07
C MET A 249 -1.51 17.33 8.37
N SER A 250 -0.48 18.18 8.28
CA SER A 250 -0.62 19.64 8.40
C SER A 250 -1.51 20.25 7.30
N PHE A 251 -1.45 19.71 6.08
CA PHE A 251 -2.29 20.16 4.97
C PHE A 251 -3.74 19.64 5.06
N CYS A 252 -3.97 18.42 5.52
CA CYS A 252 -5.30 17.81 5.60
C CYS A 252 -6.06 18.22 6.86
N TYR A 253 -5.36 18.42 7.98
CA TYR A 253 -5.94 18.61 9.32
C TYR A 253 -5.39 19.83 10.06
N GLY A 254 -4.51 20.64 9.44
CA GLY A 254 -3.93 21.82 10.07
C GLY A 254 -4.97 22.91 10.33
N ASN A 255 -4.76 23.66 11.42
CA ASN A 255 -5.54 24.85 11.71
C ASN A 255 -5.24 25.93 10.67
N PHE A 256 -6.18 26.13 9.74
CA PHE A 256 -6.13 27.18 8.72
C PHE A 256 -6.56 28.55 9.28
N ASP A 257 -6.00 28.94 10.43
CA ASP A 257 -6.33 30.20 11.11
C ASP A 257 -5.20 31.24 11.01
N GLY A 258 -4.17 30.94 10.21
CA GLY A 258 -2.98 31.78 10.11
C GLY A 258 -2.09 31.71 11.34
N SER A 259 -2.15 30.64 12.11
CA SER A 259 -1.21 30.35 13.19
C SER A 259 -0.44 29.05 12.97
N MET A 260 0.79 29.01 13.48
CA MET A 260 1.63 27.81 13.47
C MET A 260 2.46 27.78 14.75
N VAL A 261 2.66 26.58 15.29
CA VAL A 261 3.68 26.29 16.31
C VAL A 261 4.73 25.38 15.68
N TRP A 262 5.98 25.86 15.65
CA TRP A 262 7.12 25.18 15.09
C TRP A 262 7.98 24.61 16.22
N LYS A 263 7.97 23.29 16.35
CA LYS A 263 8.87 22.54 17.23
C LYS A 263 10.21 22.35 16.53
N ILE A 264 11.30 22.69 17.21
CA ILE A 264 12.66 22.51 16.71
C ILE A 264 13.42 21.63 17.72
N PRO A 265 13.44 20.31 17.51
CA PRO A 265 14.18 19.39 18.37
C PRO A 265 15.67 19.36 18.01
N GLN A 266 16.49 18.71 18.84
CA GLN A 266 17.94 18.56 18.64
C GLN A 266 18.64 19.92 18.49
N PHE A 267 18.25 20.88 19.34
CA PHE A 267 18.66 22.27 19.23
C PHE A 267 20.17 22.45 19.35
N SER A 268 20.82 21.64 20.19
CA SER A 268 22.28 21.62 20.39
C SER A 268 23.01 21.23 19.09
N GLN A 269 22.55 20.18 18.40
CA GLN A 269 23.11 19.79 17.10
C GLN A 269 22.92 20.90 16.06
N ARG A 270 21.73 21.51 16.01
CA ARG A 270 21.44 22.61 15.09
C ARG A 270 22.29 23.86 15.37
N MET A 271 22.61 24.11 16.64
CA MET A 271 23.52 25.15 17.07
C MET A 271 24.95 24.90 16.55
N ASP A 272 25.42 23.65 16.61
CA ASP A 272 26.74 23.25 16.11
C ASP A 272 26.80 23.26 14.58
N ASP A 273 25.74 22.81 13.89
CA ASP A 273 25.62 22.92 12.43
C ASP A 273 25.68 24.38 11.96
N ALA A 274 25.06 25.30 12.70
CA ALA A 274 25.16 26.74 12.43
C ALA A 274 26.57 27.27 12.68
N ARG A 275 27.25 26.79 13.74
CA ARG A 275 28.60 27.23 14.12
C ARG A 275 29.67 26.77 13.13
N THR A 276 29.54 25.53 12.66
CA THR A 276 30.42 24.95 11.63
C THR A 276 30.12 25.48 10.24
N GLY A 277 29.00 26.18 10.06
CA GLY A 277 28.56 26.73 8.77
C GLY A 277 27.92 25.69 7.85
N LYS A 278 27.73 24.44 8.31
CA LYS A 278 27.05 23.39 7.55
C LYS A 278 25.63 23.80 7.18
N TYR A 279 24.89 24.37 8.13
CA TYR A 279 23.57 24.94 7.91
C TYR A 279 23.40 26.26 8.68
N THR A 280 23.48 27.39 7.97
CA THR A 280 23.39 28.73 8.60
C THR A 280 21.96 29.17 8.93
N SER A 281 20.95 28.55 8.31
CA SER A 281 19.52 28.85 8.54
C SER A 281 18.65 27.61 8.39
N ILE A 282 17.50 27.61 9.06
CA ILE A 282 16.52 26.52 9.04
C ILE A 282 15.16 27.09 8.64
N PHE A 283 14.38 26.34 7.86
CA PHE A 283 13.02 26.70 7.47
C PHE A 283 11.98 25.90 8.27
N SER A 284 10.86 26.53 8.60
CA SER A 284 9.68 25.82 9.07
C SER A 284 9.00 25.09 7.91
N LEU A 285 8.09 24.18 8.23
CA LEU A 285 7.11 23.73 7.25
C LEU A 285 6.27 24.92 6.75
N PRO A 286 5.72 24.87 5.53
CA PRO A 286 4.74 25.84 5.08
C PRO A 286 3.45 25.79 5.91
N PHE A 287 2.84 26.95 6.14
CA PHE A 287 1.49 27.08 6.68
C PHE A 287 0.69 28.06 5.83
N SER A 288 -0.63 28.09 6.05
CA SER A 288 -1.54 28.94 5.29
C SER A 288 -2.35 29.87 6.19
N SER A 289 -2.62 31.08 5.70
CA SER A 289 -3.44 32.07 6.43
C SER A 289 -4.92 31.69 6.52
N SER A 290 -5.38 30.84 5.59
CA SER A 290 -6.68 30.17 5.56
C SER A 290 -6.61 29.01 4.57
N ARG A 291 -7.67 28.18 4.44
CA ARG A 291 -7.68 27.01 3.52
C ARG A 291 -7.27 27.39 2.10
N ASN A 292 -7.78 28.53 1.60
CA ASN A 292 -7.45 29.07 0.29
C ASN A 292 -6.68 30.40 0.41
N GLY A 293 -5.84 30.52 1.44
CA GLY A 293 -5.13 31.76 1.79
C GLY A 293 -3.69 31.83 1.27
N TYR A 294 -2.97 32.88 1.69
CA TYR A 294 -1.52 32.99 1.49
C TYR A 294 -0.80 31.78 2.05
N LYS A 295 0.21 31.28 1.34
CA LYS A 295 1.15 30.23 1.75
C LYS A 295 2.45 30.88 2.25
N MET A 296 2.92 30.53 3.44
CA MET A 296 4.09 31.17 4.06
C MET A 296 4.92 30.15 4.84
N CYS A 297 6.16 30.51 5.17
CA CYS A 297 6.98 29.77 6.13
C CYS A 297 7.84 30.74 6.96
N LEU A 298 8.55 30.20 7.95
CA LEU A 298 9.53 30.93 8.75
C LEU A 298 10.95 30.51 8.36
N ARG A 299 11.89 31.46 8.49
CA ARG A 299 13.32 31.21 8.36
C ARG A 299 14.04 31.67 9.61
N LEU A 300 14.74 30.75 10.27
CA LEU A 300 15.46 30.97 11.52
C LEU A 300 16.97 30.93 11.29
N TYR A 301 17.67 31.91 11.87
CA TYR A 301 19.13 31.90 11.98
C TYR A 301 19.49 31.84 13.46
N ILE A 302 19.93 30.67 13.92
CA ILE A 302 20.23 30.42 15.34
C ILE A 302 21.38 31.34 15.82
N LEU A 303 22.41 31.50 14.99
CA LEU A 303 23.55 32.40 15.24
C LEU A 303 23.35 33.83 14.73
N GLY A 304 22.12 34.16 14.35
CA GLY A 304 21.76 35.49 13.87
C GLY A 304 22.19 35.78 12.44
N ASP A 305 21.56 36.80 11.86
CA ASP A 305 21.79 37.32 10.52
C ASP A 305 21.84 38.84 10.51
N GLY A 306 22.55 39.41 9.52
CA GLY A 306 22.74 40.85 9.38
C GLY A 306 23.23 41.52 10.67
N ILE A 307 22.51 42.54 11.13
CA ILE A 307 22.85 43.31 12.35
C ILE A 307 22.73 42.51 13.65
N GLY A 308 22.10 41.33 13.64
CA GLY A 308 21.97 40.43 14.79
C GLY A 308 23.01 39.30 14.81
N LYS A 309 23.83 39.18 13.76
CA LYS A 309 24.79 38.08 13.60
C LYS A 309 25.74 37.99 14.80
N GLY A 310 25.88 36.79 15.34
CA GLY A 310 26.71 36.45 16.49
C GLY A 310 26.18 36.88 17.86
N THR A 311 25.17 37.76 17.92
CA THR A 311 24.68 38.36 19.18
C THR A 311 23.24 37.99 19.51
N HIS A 312 22.42 37.74 18.49
CA HIS A 312 21.00 37.42 18.63
C HIS A 312 20.64 36.21 17.77
N MET A 313 19.56 35.54 18.12
CA MET A 313 18.83 34.68 17.20
C MET A 313 17.95 35.56 16.31
N SER A 314 17.96 35.33 14.99
CA SER A 314 17.16 36.10 14.02
C SER A 314 16.04 35.25 13.44
N LEU A 315 14.84 35.81 13.33
CA LEU A 315 13.66 35.12 12.83
C LEU A 315 12.95 35.94 11.76
N PHE A 316 12.70 35.32 10.61
CA PHE A 316 12.12 35.96 9.45
C PHE A 316 10.86 35.22 8.97
N PHE A 317 9.94 35.98 8.40
CA PHE A 317 8.74 35.52 7.72
C PHE A 317 8.99 35.51 6.21
N VAL A 318 8.47 34.49 5.54
CA VAL A 318 8.65 34.29 4.09
C VAL A 318 7.29 34.04 3.46
N VAL A 319 6.90 34.90 2.52
CA VAL A 319 5.75 34.64 1.64
C VAL A 319 6.20 33.66 0.56
N MET A 320 5.44 32.59 0.36
CA MET A 320 5.68 31.56 -0.65
C MET A 320 4.65 31.65 -1.76
N LYS A 321 5.00 31.19 -2.96
CA LYS A 321 4.04 31.06 -4.07
C LYS A 321 2.96 30.04 -3.70
N GLY A 322 1.71 30.50 -3.70
CA GLY A 322 0.51 29.72 -3.40
C GLY A 322 -0.35 29.47 -4.64
N GLU A 323 -1.14 28.41 -4.60
CA GLU A 323 -2.09 28.05 -5.67
C GLU A 323 -3.18 29.11 -5.86
N TYR A 324 -3.57 29.79 -4.77
CA TYR A 324 -4.65 30.76 -4.74
C TYR A 324 -4.18 32.21 -4.91
N ASP A 325 -2.89 32.46 -5.20
CA ASP A 325 -2.30 33.81 -5.26
C ASP A 325 -3.01 34.75 -6.26
N ALA A 326 -3.69 34.21 -7.27
CA ALA A 326 -4.50 34.97 -8.22
C ALA A 326 -5.78 35.56 -7.60
N LEU A 327 -6.29 34.96 -6.53
CA LEU A 327 -7.54 35.35 -5.85
C LEU A 327 -7.29 36.23 -4.61
N LEU A 328 -6.05 36.32 -4.16
CA LEU A 328 -5.67 37.03 -2.94
C LEU A 328 -5.34 38.49 -3.20
N GLN A 329 -5.56 39.33 -2.19
CA GLN A 329 -5.17 40.74 -2.22
C GLN A 329 -3.65 40.88 -2.13
N TRP A 330 -3.07 41.80 -2.90
CA TRP A 330 -1.63 42.12 -2.83
C TRP A 330 -1.42 43.63 -2.73
N PRO A 331 -0.36 44.09 -2.03
CA PRO A 331 0.63 43.30 -1.28
C PRO A 331 0.06 42.65 0.00
N PHE A 332 0.80 41.72 0.60
CA PHE A 332 0.44 41.07 1.87
C PHE A 332 0.45 42.11 3.01
N THR A 333 -0.64 42.20 3.78
CA THR A 333 -0.85 43.25 4.80
C THR A 333 -1.21 42.72 6.19
N HIS A 334 -1.20 41.40 6.41
CA HIS A 334 -1.60 40.87 7.72
C HIS A 334 -0.49 41.13 8.75
N LYS A 335 -0.84 41.62 9.93
CA LYS A 335 0.14 41.83 11.01
C LYS A 335 0.71 40.47 11.43
N VAL A 336 2.03 40.36 11.46
CA VAL A 336 2.74 39.14 11.83
C VAL A 336 3.22 39.28 13.27
N THR A 337 2.94 38.28 14.11
CA THR A 337 3.47 38.20 15.48
C THR A 337 4.24 36.91 15.66
N PHE A 338 5.51 37.03 16.04
CA PHE A 338 6.37 35.94 16.47
C PHE A 338 6.39 35.83 17.99
N LYS A 339 6.55 34.61 18.46
CA LYS A 339 6.62 34.27 19.87
C LYS A 339 7.59 33.10 20.06
N LEU A 340 8.70 33.31 20.77
CA LEU A 340 9.52 32.21 21.28
C LEU A 340 8.93 31.80 22.63
N ILE A 341 8.47 30.55 22.71
CA ILE A 341 7.74 30.06 23.87
C ILE A 341 8.71 29.75 25.00
N ASN A 342 8.47 30.35 26.17
CA ASN A 342 9.15 29.98 27.39
C ASN A 342 8.54 28.71 27.97
N GLN A 343 9.36 27.71 28.24
CA GLN A 343 8.88 26.39 28.66
C GLN A 343 8.92 26.19 30.18
N CYS A 344 9.50 27.15 30.92
CA CYS A 344 9.60 27.12 32.38
C CYS A 344 8.56 28.01 33.08
N GLY A 345 7.49 28.39 32.38
CA GLY A 345 6.41 29.22 32.93
C GLY A 345 6.75 30.71 33.10
N LYS A 346 7.90 31.17 32.57
CA LYS A 346 8.21 32.61 32.51
C LYS A 346 7.57 33.26 31.28
N ARG A 347 7.79 34.57 31.09
CA ARG A 347 7.28 35.29 29.92
C ARG A 347 7.97 34.83 28.64
N ASP A 348 7.18 34.75 27.59
CA ASP A 348 7.65 34.48 26.23
C ASP A 348 8.31 35.72 25.62
N ALA A 349 9.26 35.51 24.71
CA ALA A 349 9.80 36.61 23.90
C ALA A 349 8.89 36.83 22.68
N VAL A 350 8.33 38.03 22.56
CA VAL A 350 7.31 38.36 21.55
C VAL A 350 7.75 39.55 20.73
N GLN A 351 7.66 39.43 19.41
CA GLN A 351 7.90 40.55 18.50
C GLN A 351 6.87 40.53 17.38
N ALA A 352 6.34 41.69 17.02
CA ALA A 352 5.36 41.83 15.96
C ALA A 352 5.77 42.93 15.00
N PHE A 353 5.42 42.77 13.73
CA PHE A 353 5.62 43.79 12.71
C PHE A 353 4.43 43.87 11.78
N GLN A 354 4.25 45.06 11.20
CA GLN A 354 3.31 45.31 10.13
C GLN A 354 4.07 45.22 8.81
N PRO A 355 3.70 44.34 7.87
CA PRO A 355 4.33 44.27 6.55
C PRO A 355 4.29 45.63 5.84
N ASP A 356 5.42 46.05 5.30
CA ASP A 356 5.53 47.27 4.49
C ASP A 356 5.03 47.00 3.06
N PRO A 357 3.94 47.65 2.61
CA PRO A 357 3.40 47.47 1.26
C PRO A 357 4.37 47.78 0.13
N LEU A 358 5.44 48.55 0.38
CA LEU A 358 6.45 48.90 -0.62
C LEU A 358 7.59 47.87 -0.70
N SER A 359 7.73 47.01 0.32
CA SER A 359 8.78 46.00 0.35
C SER A 359 8.51 44.89 -0.65
N SER A 360 9.55 44.48 -1.38
CA SER A 360 9.50 43.35 -2.32
C SER A 360 9.15 42.02 -1.62
N SER A 361 9.47 41.89 -0.32
CA SER A 361 9.16 40.71 0.51
C SER A 361 7.67 40.36 0.57
N PHE A 362 6.79 41.35 0.44
CA PHE A 362 5.35 41.21 0.63
C PHE A 362 4.54 41.38 -0.67
N GLN A 363 5.22 41.52 -1.81
CA GLN A 363 4.55 41.55 -3.12
C GLN A 363 4.07 40.15 -3.52
N LYS A 364 3.21 40.10 -4.54
CA LYS A 364 2.79 38.84 -5.15
C LYS A 364 4.01 38.02 -5.60
N PRO A 365 4.17 36.77 -5.13
CA PRO A 365 5.32 35.93 -5.47
C PRO A 365 5.46 35.69 -6.97
N LYS A 366 6.69 35.82 -7.46
CA LYS A 366 7.09 35.45 -8.83
C LYS A 366 7.93 34.16 -8.84
N SER A 367 8.65 33.89 -7.76
CA SER A 367 9.42 32.69 -7.46
C SER A 367 8.77 31.89 -6.33
N ASP A 368 9.28 30.70 -6.02
CA ASP A 368 8.75 29.84 -4.95
C ASP A 368 8.72 30.52 -3.57
N MET A 369 9.70 31.39 -3.30
CA MET A 369 9.80 32.18 -2.08
C MET A 369 10.18 33.63 -2.40
N ASN A 370 9.58 34.57 -1.67
CA ASN A 370 10.01 35.96 -1.65
C ASN A 370 11.23 36.13 -0.72
N VAL A 371 11.83 37.33 -0.77
CA VAL A 371 12.88 37.74 0.18
C VAL A 371 12.31 37.73 1.60
N ALA A 372 13.01 37.06 2.52
CA ALA A 372 12.60 36.95 3.91
C ALA A 372 12.61 38.33 4.60
N SER A 373 11.61 38.60 5.46
CA SER A 373 11.52 39.85 6.22
C SER A 373 11.05 39.59 7.65
N GLY A 374 11.62 40.29 8.63
CA GLY A 374 11.38 39.99 10.03
C GLY A 374 12.36 40.66 10.97
N CYS A 375 12.85 39.90 11.95
CA CYS A 375 13.48 40.43 13.16
C CYS A 375 14.93 39.94 13.27
N PRO A 376 15.93 40.73 12.81
CA PRO A 376 17.34 40.38 12.94
C PRO A 376 17.80 40.25 14.40
N ARG A 377 17.21 41.02 15.32
CA ARG A 377 17.50 40.99 16.76
C ARG A 377 16.27 40.49 17.53
N PHE A 378 15.84 39.25 17.26
CA PHE A 378 14.61 38.72 17.85
C PHE A 378 14.78 38.38 19.33
N VAL A 379 15.78 37.57 19.68
CA VAL A 379 16.11 37.22 21.07
C VAL A 379 17.62 37.25 21.23
N SER A 380 18.12 37.88 22.30
CA SER A 380 19.56 37.93 22.55
C SER A 380 20.11 36.54 22.88
N LYS A 381 21.39 36.29 22.57
CA LYS A 381 22.02 35.00 22.88
C LYS A 381 21.93 34.65 24.38
N ASN A 382 22.16 35.63 25.25
CA ASN A 382 22.12 35.41 26.70
C ASN A 382 20.70 35.04 27.16
N GLU A 383 19.70 35.79 26.69
CA GLU A 383 18.29 35.50 27.00
C GLU A 383 17.86 34.14 26.46
N LEU A 384 18.30 33.74 25.27
CA LEU A 384 17.97 32.43 24.70
C LEU A 384 18.51 31.28 25.58
N MET A 385 19.78 31.39 26.01
CA MET A 385 20.47 30.33 26.74
C MET A 385 20.02 30.23 28.20
N GLU A 386 19.77 31.36 28.88
CA GLU A 386 19.47 31.42 30.31
C GLU A 386 17.97 31.63 30.61
N GLY A 387 17.18 31.97 29.59
CA GLY A 387 15.79 32.39 29.75
C GLY A 387 14.80 31.26 30.02
N GLY A 388 15.18 29.99 29.84
CA GLY A 388 14.25 28.85 29.94
C GLY A 388 13.43 28.61 28.66
N PHE A 389 13.98 29.00 27.51
CA PHE A 389 13.39 28.75 26.19
C PHE A 389 13.77 27.37 25.63
N ILE A 390 14.92 26.82 26.04
CA ILE A 390 15.42 25.51 25.63
C ILE A 390 15.15 24.53 26.76
N VAL A 391 14.33 23.52 26.51
CA VAL A 391 14.01 22.41 27.44
C VAL A 391 14.02 21.12 26.61
N ASP A 392 14.61 20.06 27.15
CA ASP A 392 14.77 18.77 26.47
C ASP A 392 15.33 18.90 25.04
N ASP A 393 16.41 19.68 24.93
CA ASP A 393 17.09 20.02 23.67
C ASP A 393 16.15 20.51 22.55
N THR A 394 15.08 21.21 22.94
CA THR A 394 14.00 21.62 22.03
C THR A 394 13.58 23.06 22.31
N ILE A 395 13.29 23.82 21.24
CA ILE A 395 12.60 25.12 21.32
C ILE A 395 11.27 25.09 20.54
N PHE A 396 10.36 26.01 20.90
CA PHE A 396 9.10 26.20 20.20
C PHE A 396 8.91 27.64 19.77
N ILE A 397 8.69 27.87 18.48
CA ILE A 397 8.38 29.18 17.91
C ILE A 397 6.94 29.18 17.43
N LYS A 398 6.15 30.14 17.90
CA LYS A 398 4.78 30.37 17.42
C LYS A 398 4.72 31.61 16.54
N VAL A 399 4.04 31.50 15.41
CA VAL A 399 3.65 32.64 14.58
C VAL A 399 2.13 32.75 14.55
N LYS A 400 1.60 33.97 14.58
CA LYS A 400 0.18 34.25 14.40
C LYS A 400 0.00 35.48 13.52
N LEU A 401 -0.90 35.34 12.55
CA LEU A 401 -1.32 36.40 11.65
C LEU A 401 -2.60 37.05 12.16
N TYR A 402 -2.67 38.37 12.07
CA TYR A 402 -3.89 39.12 12.34
C TYR A 402 -4.29 39.89 11.08
N ARG A 403 -5.49 39.60 10.58
CA ARG A 403 -6.10 40.34 9.46
C ARG A 403 -6.16 41.82 9.82
N ALA A 404 -5.74 42.67 8.89
CA ALA A 404 -6.00 44.10 9.00
C ALA A 404 -7.52 44.32 9.04
N TYR A 405 -8.03 44.98 10.08
CA TYR A 405 -9.45 45.34 10.14
C TYR A 405 -9.78 46.24 8.95
N ARG A 406 -10.75 45.84 8.11
CA ARG A 406 -11.40 46.79 7.22
C ARG A 406 -12.11 47.81 8.10
N HIS A 407 -11.68 49.07 8.04
CA HIS A 407 -12.50 50.17 8.55
C HIS A 407 -13.86 50.07 7.84
N LYS A 408 -14.91 49.66 8.57
CA LYS A 408 -16.28 49.92 8.13
C LYS A 408 -16.43 51.44 8.15
N MET A 409 -16.50 52.06 6.97
CA MET A 409 -17.03 53.41 6.83
C MET A 409 -18.46 53.40 7.37
N THR A 410 -18.65 53.78 8.64
CA THR A 410 -19.94 54.21 9.15
C THR A 410 -20.19 55.63 8.66
N GLN A 411 -20.74 55.80 7.47
CA GLN A 411 -21.48 57.02 7.14
C GLN A 411 -22.95 56.79 7.48
N LYS A 412 -23.33 57.29 8.65
CA LYS A 412 -24.71 57.48 9.08
C LYS A 412 -25.01 58.98 8.87
N HIS A 413 -26.15 59.29 8.25
CA HIS A 413 -26.77 60.60 7.96
C HIS A 413 -26.41 61.22 6.59
N LYS A 414 -27.36 61.67 5.76
CA LYS A 414 -28.75 62.12 5.98
C LYS A 414 -29.61 61.73 4.77
N ARG A 415 -30.80 61.16 5.02
CA ARG A 415 -31.94 61.32 4.11
C ARG A 415 -32.29 62.81 4.13
N GLN A 416 -32.29 63.44 2.97
CA GLN A 416 -33.01 64.68 2.75
C GLN A 416 -34.03 64.37 1.65
N ILE A 417 -35.27 64.22 2.10
CA ILE A 417 -36.47 64.39 1.28
C ILE A 417 -36.52 65.88 0.97
N ASP A 418 -36.76 66.25 -0.29
CA ASP A 418 -37.81 67.23 -0.66
C ASP A 418 -37.87 67.39 -2.19
N TYR A 419 -39.09 67.12 -2.69
CA TYR A 419 -39.77 67.47 -3.96
C TYR A 419 -39.17 67.11 -5.31
#